data_AF-A0A7C4EE75-F1
#
_entry.id   AF-A0A7C4EE75-F1
#
_cell.length_a   1.000
_cell.length_b   1.000
_cell.length_c   1.000
_cell.angle_alpha   90.00
_cell.angle_beta   90.00
_cell.angle_gamma   90.00
#
_symmetry.space_group_name_H-M   'P 1'
#
loop_
_entity.id
_entity.type
_entity.pdbx_description
1 polymer ?
#
loop_
_entity_poly.entity_id
_entity_poly.type
_entity_poly.pdbx_seq_one_letter_code
_entity_poly.pdbx_strand_id
1 'polypeptide(L)'
;MGLWDKLKGELIDIIEWLDSTRDTMVWRFPRYDNEIKNGAKLIVRESQAAAFVNEGQLADMFLHPGTYTLSTQNLPILSKLRGWKYGFESPFKAEVYFVSMRTFTGHKWGTKNPIMLRDPEFGPIRLRAFGTYAIRVCNPADFLRNIVGTDHRFTLDELGDQLRDMVVARFADVLGESKIAALDLAANQDELGKFITGRIKPDFAQFGLEVVALVIENVSLPPEVEAAIDKRTSMGVIGNLGAYSQYQAANAMEQAAKNPGGTAAGGMGLGMGFAMANQMAQSAAAGQNRTGAAPPPLPYAAAYHIAVGGKQVGPLDMAALQQKVAAGELTAATLVWKQGMAQWTPAQNVAELAALFAAAPPPLPPQT
;
A
#
# COMPACT_ATOMS: atom_id res chain seq x y z
N MET A 1 -60.55 -13.20 23.74
CA MET A 1 -60.32 -12.05 22.86
C MET A 1 -61.34 -10.98 23.21
N GLY A 2 -60.91 -9.91 23.88
CA GLY A 2 -61.81 -8.94 24.49
C GLY A 2 -62.24 -7.85 23.51
N LEU A 3 -63.41 -7.26 23.75
CA LEU A 3 -63.91 -6.04 23.07
C LEU A 3 -62.88 -4.90 23.05
N TRP A 4 -61.93 -4.89 23.99
CA TRP A 4 -60.81 -3.96 24.07
C TRP A 4 -59.72 -4.14 23.01
N ASP A 5 -59.53 -5.36 22.47
CA ASP A 5 -58.61 -5.59 21.34
C ASP A 5 -59.18 -5.04 20.02
N LYS A 6 -60.51 -4.99 19.89
CA LYS A 6 -61.21 -4.38 18.74
C LYS A 6 -61.12 -2.85 18.74
N LEU A 7 -61.17 -2.19 19.90
CA LEU A 7 -61.12 -0.72 20.00
C LEU A 7 -59.71 -0.14 19.72
N LYS A 8 -58.62 -0.90 19.98
CA LYS A 8 -57.27 -0.52 19.51
C LYS A 8 -57.10 -0.68 17.99
N GLY A 9 -58.03 -1.39 17.34
CA GLY A 9 -58.13 -1.54 15.89
C GLY A 9 -58.57 -0.27 15.14
N GLU A 10 -59.04 0.78 15.83
CA GLU A 10 -59.51 2.03 15.20
C GLU A 10 -58.50 3.20 15.27
N LEU A 11 -57.40 3.06 16.01
CA LEU A 11 -56.36 4.10 16.05
C LEU A 11 -55.55 4.11 14.75
N ILE A 12 -55.33 5.30 14.19
CA ILE A 12 -54.42 5.52 13.05
C ILE A 12 -53.05 4.96 13.43
N ASP A 13 -52.52 4.05 12.60
CA ASP A 13 -51.21 3.47 12.85
C ASP A 13 -50.14 4.53 12.62
N ILE A 14 -49.30 4.75 13.64
CA ILE A 14 -48.06 5.52 13.48
C ILE A 14 -46.95 4.48 13.22
N ILE A 15 -46.43 4.50 12.00
CA ILE A 15 -45.36 3.63 11.53
C ILE A 15 -44.07 4.42 11.59
N GLU A 16 -43.19 4.05 12.51
CA GLU A 16 -41.89 4.68 12.69
C GLU A 16 -40.82 3.68 13.08
N TRP A 17 -39.56 4.05 12.84
CA TRP A 17 -38.40 3.29 13.29
C TRP A 17 -37.39 4.21 13.99
N LEU A 18 -37.09 3.87 15.25
CA LEU A 18 -35.99 4.45 16.00
C LEU A 18 -34.89 3.41 16.10
N ASP A 19 -33.86 3.55 15.27
CA ASP A 19 -32.70 2.66 15.32
C ASP A 19 -31.87 2.96 16.58
N SER A 20 -31.82 2.01 17.50
CA SER A 20 -30.94 2.04 18.68
C SER A 20 -29.62 1.30 18.44
N THR A 21 -29.43 0.73 17.26
CA THR A 21 -28.30 -0.12 16.92
C THR A 21 -27.26 0.61 16.07
N ARG A 22 -26.10 -0.01 15.84
CA ARG A 22 -25.03 0.59 15.03
C ARG A 22 -24.83 -0.09 13.68
N ASP A 23 -25.52 -1.20 13.44
CA ASP A 23 -25.25 -2.18 12.39
C ASP A 23 -26.48 -2.52 11.53
N THR A 24 -27.70 -2.16 11.97
CA THR A 24 -28.92 -2.43 11.21
C THR A 24 -29.00 -1.52 9.98
N MET A 25 -29.01 -2.15 8.81
CA MET A 25 -29.17 -1.44 7.53
C MET A 25 -30.62 -1.38 7.09
N VAL A 26 -31.38 -2.45 7.30
CA VAL A 26 -32.82 -2.50 7.01
C VAL A 26 -33.59 -3.09 8.18
N TRP A 27 -34.75 -2.50 8.46
CA TRP A 27 -35.69 -3.03 9.41
C TRP A 27 -37.10 -3.02 8.83
N ARG A 28 -37.76 -4.19 8.81
CA ARG A 28 -39.17 -4.31 8.42
C ARG A 28 -40.05 -4.05 9.63
N PHE A 29 -41.02 -3.14 9.52
CA PHE A 29 -41.95 -2.85 10.59
C PHE A 29 -42.79 -4.10 10.95
N PRO A 30 -42.79 -4.58 12.22
CA PRO A 30 -43.52 -5.76 12.62
C PRO A 30 -45.01 -5.46 12.75
N ARG A 31 -45.85 -6.28 12.12
CA ARG A 31 -47.31 -6.17 12.19
C ARG A 31 -47.94 -7.57 12.13
N TYR A 32 -49.04 -7.76 12.85
CA TYR A 32 -49.82 -8.99 12.74
C TYR A 32 -50.43 -9.10 11.33
N ASP A 33 -50.21 -10.25 10.67
CA ASP A 33 -50.59 -10.58 9.28
C ASP A 33 -50.17 -9.56 8.19
N ASN A 34 -49.17 -8.70 8.48
CA ASN A 34 -48.72 -7.63 7.58
C ASN A 34 -49.85 -6.70 7.10
N GLU A 35 -50.83 -6.43 7.96
CA GLU A 35 -51.98 -5.58 7.62
C GLU A 35 -51.76 -4.13 8.05
N ILE A 36 -51.63 -3.23 7.07
CA ILE A 36 -51.50 -1.78 7.28
C ILE A 36 -52.85 -1.11 6.99
N LYS A 37 -53.33 -0.29 7.93
CA LYS A 37 -54.60 0.44 7.77
C LYS A 37 -54.46 1.57 6.76
N ASN A 38 -55.51 1.80 5.98
CA ASN A 38 -55.64 2.99 5.15
C ASN A 38 -55.64 4.25 6.03
N GLY A 39 -54.84 5.25 5.69
CA GLY A 39 -54.65 6.47 6.47
C GLY A 39 -53.54 6.38 7.54
N ALA A 40 -52.80 5.28 7.63
CA ALA A 40 -51.63 5.17 8.49
C ALA A 40 -50.62 6.30 8.24
N LYS A 41 -49.99 6.78 9.31
CA LYS A 41 -48.96 7.82 9.27
C LYS A 41 -47.59 7.15 9.27
N LEU A 42 -46.86 7.29 8.17
CA LEU A 42 -45.47 6.87 8.05
C LEU A 42 -44.55 8.04 8.39
N ILE A 43 -43.71 7.89 9.41
CA ILE A 43 -42.71 8.89 9.79
C ILE A 43 -41.35 8.44 9.30
N VAL A 44 -40.81 9.13 8.29
CA VAL A 44 -39.45 8.93 7.79
C VAL A 44 -38.55 9.97 8.44
N ARG A 45 -37.47 9.55 9.10
CA ARG A 45 -36.55 10.45 9.80
C ARG A 45 -35.37 10.83 8.93
N GLU A 46 -34.56 11.75 9.44
CA GLU A 46 -33.25 12.07 8.88
C GLU A 46 -32.39 10.80 8.75
N SER A 47 -31.64 10.71 7.65
CA SER A 47 -30.81 9.54 7.33
C SER A 47 -31.59 8.22 7.24
N GLN A 48 -32.89 8.26 6.97
CA GLN A 48 -33.72 7.09 6.68
C GLN A 48 -34.44 7.27 5.35
N ALA A 49 -34.64 6.15 4.65
CA ALA A 49 -35.65 6.02 3.62
C ALA A 49 -36.68 4.98 4.09
N ALA A 50 -37.90 5.04 3.55
CA ALA A 50 -38.90 4.01 3.80
C ALA A 50 -39.45 3.48 2.47
N ALA A 51 -39.57 2.17 2.38
CA ALA A 51 -40.13 1.50 1.23
C ALA A 51 -41.44 0.83 1.61
N PHE A 52 -42.45 1.02 0.77
CA PHE A 52 -43.75 0.41 0.93
C PHE A 52 -43.90 -0.72 -0.09
N VAL A 53 -44.06 -1.94 0.40
CA VAL A 53 -44.24 -3.15 -0.39
C VAL A 53 -45.69 -3.59 -0.26
N ASN A 54 -46.37 -3.77 -1.38
CA ASN A 54 -47.75 -4.25 -1.41
C ASN A 54 -47.82 -5.57 -2.20
N GLU A 55 -48.36 -6.61 -1.57
CA GLU A 55 -48.52 -7.94 -2.21
C GLU A 55 -47.23 -8.46 -2.87
N GLY A 56 -46.08 -8.20 -2.23
CA GLY A 56 -44.76 -8.62 -2.73
C GLY A 56 -44.13 -7.71 -3.79
N GLN A 57 -44.77 -6.59 -4.15
CA GLN A 57 -44.20 -5.61 -5.09
C GLN A 57 -43.80 -4.33 -4.38
N LEU A 58 -42.60 -3.81 -4.68
CA LEU A 58 -42.14 -2.50 -4.21
C LEU A 58 -43.00 -1.41 -4.85
N ALA A 59 -43.96 -0.88 -4.09
CA ALA A 59 -45.00 0.01 -4.59
C ALA A 59 -44.64 1.49 -4.50
N ASP A 60 -43.91 1.90 -3.47
CA ASP A 60 -43.39 3.27 -3.35
C ASP A 60 -42.12 3.35 -2.50
N MET A 61 -41.38 4.44 -2.67
CA MET A 61 -40.14 4.74 -1.96
C MET A 61 -40.12 6.19 -1.47
N PHE A 62 -40.15 6.36 -0.15
CA PHE A 62 -40.08 7.64 0.53
C PHE A 62 -38.62 7.97 0.85
N LEU A 63 -37.98 8.76 0.00
CA LEU A 63 -36.56 9.12 0.11
C LEU A 63 -36.27 10.35 1.00
N HIS A 64 -37.29 11.16 1.27
CA HIS A 64 -37.14 12.40 2.02
C HIS A 64 -37.71 12.28 3.43
N PRO A 65 -37.06 12.87 4.45
CA PRO A 65 -37.62 12.93 5.79
C PRO A 65 -38.98 13.65 5.80
N GLY A 66 -39.90 13.17 6.62
CA GLY A 66 -41.24 13.74 6.72
C GLY A 66 -42.29 12.74 7.20
N THR A 67 -43.50 13.27 7.38
CA THR A 67 -44.67 12.46 7.73
C THR A 67 -45.55 12.28 6.50
N TYR A 68 -45.72 11.04 6.08
CA TYR A 68 -46.52 10.65 4.93
C TYR A 68 -47.80 9.98 5.39
N THR A 69 -48.89 10.20 4.66
CA THR A 69 -50.14 9.48 4.89
C THR A 69 -50.26 8.38 3.85
N LEU A 70 -50.24 7.13 4.29
CA LEU A 70 -50.38 5.97 3.43
C LEU A 70 -51.85 5.83 3.07
N SER A 71 -52.21 6.23 1.86
CA SER A 71 -53.55 6.06 1.31
C SER A 71 -53.50 5.45 -0.08
N THR A 72 -54.53 4.66 -0.41
CA THR A 72 -54.68 3.99 -1.71
C THR A 72 -54.66 4.97 -2.90
N GLN A 73 -55.03 6.24 -2.66
CA GLN A 73 -55.10 7.29 -3.67
C GLN A 73 -53.74 7.90 -4.00
N ASN A 74 -52.80 7.89 -3.05
CA ASN A 74 -51.49 8.53 -3.18
C ASN A 74 -50.39 7.57 -3.64
N LEU A 75 -50.68 6.26 -3.70
CA LEU A 75 -49.73 5.22 -4.11
C LEU A 75 -49.98 4.81 -5.58
N PRO A 76 -48.98 4.94 -6.49
CA PRO A 76 -49.18 4.76 -7.93
C PRO A 76 -49.62 3.34 -8.34
N ILE A 77 -49.11 2.29 -7.68
CA ILE A 77 -49.42 0.89 -8.01
C ILE A 77 -50.82 0.50 -7.51
N LEU A 78 -51.17 0.89 -6.29
CA LEU A 78 -52.52 0.67 -5.72
C LEU A 78 -53.59 1.43 -6.52
N SER A 79 -53.27 2.61 -7.05
CA SER A 79 -54.17 3.37 -7.91
C SER A 79 -54.46 2.68 -9.26
N LYS A 80 -53.56 1.83 -9.75
CA LYS A 80 -53.79 1.02 -10.98
C LYS A 80 -54.67 -0.22 -10.71
N LEU A 81 -54.79 -0.65 -9.45
CA LEU A 81 -55.62 -1.78 -9.00
C LEU A 81 -57.05 -1.37 -8.58
N ARG A 82 -57.47 -0.12 -8.87
CA ARG A 82 -58.79 0.50 -8.57
C ARG A 82 -60.05 -0.25 -9.05
N GLY A 83 -59.92 -1.43 -9.64
CA GLY A 83 -61.02 -2.24 -10.19
C GLY A 83 -61.74 -3.17 -9.19
N TRP A 84 -61.30 -3.27 -7.94
CA TRP A 84 -61.94 -4.19 -7.00
C TRP A 84 -63.23 -3.62 -6.40
N LYS A 85 -64.34 -4.35 -6.59
CA LYS A 85 -65.74 -3.91 -6.45
C LYS A 85 -66.22 -3.67 -5.00
N TYR A 86 -65.31 -3.67 -4.02
CA TYR A 86 -65.61 -3.49 -2.61
C TYR A 86 -64.58 -2.51 -2.05
N GLY A 87 -65.03 -1.32 -1.63
CA GLY A 87 -64.16 -0.19 -1.28
C GLY A 87 -63.02 -0.52 -0.31
N PHE A 88 -61.85 0.06 -0.57
CA PHE A 88 -60.57 -0.12 0.14
C PHE A 88 -60.53 0.53 1.53
N GLU A 89 -61.59 0.41 2.34
CA GLU A 89 -61.57 0.73 3.78
C GLU A 89 -61.05 -0.45 4.63
N SER A 90 -60.73 -1.59 4.00
CA SER A 90 -60.23 -2.80 4.66
C SER A 90 -58.69 -2.87 4.63
N PRO A 91 -58.04 -3.39 5.68
CA PRO A 91 -56.59 -3.60 5.71
C PRO A 91 -56.11 -4.40 4.49
N PHE A 92 -54.96 -4.00 3.93
CA PHE A 92 -54.30 -4.70 2.83
C PHE A 92 -52.98 -5.30 3.33
N LYS A 93 -52.54 -6.41 2.70
CA LYS A 93 -51.25 -7.04 3.00
C LYS A 93 -50.11 -6.19 2.45
N ALA A 94 -49.48 -5.42 3.32
CA ALA A 94 -48.37 -4.57 3.00
C ALA A 94 -47.31 -4.57 4.08
N GLU A 95 -46.09 -4.30 3.64
CA GLU A 95 -44.91 -4.26 4.47
C GLU A 95 -44.27 -2.88 4.31
N VAL A 96 -43.76 -2.34 5.42
CA VAL A 96 -42.94 -1.14 5.42
C VAL A 96 -41.54 -1.54 5.83
N TYR A 97 -40.57 -1.25 4.97
CA TYR A 97 -39.16 -1.41 5.24
C TYR A 97 -38.55 -0.04 5.47
N PHE A 98 -37.86 0.15 6.58
CA PHE A 98 -37.00 1.30 6.78
C PHE A 98 -35.57 0.94 6.40
N VAL A 99 -34.94 1.80 5.61
CA VAL A 99 -33.56 1.66 5.15
C VAL A 99 -32.72 2.79 5.73
N SER A 100 -31.63 2.42 6.38
CA SER A 100 -30.68 3.38 6.96
C SER A 100 -29.78 3.94 5.85
N MET A 101 -29.86 5.26 5.65
CA MET A 101 -29.08 6.00 4.64
C MET A 101 -27.81 6.61 5.25
N ARG A 102 -27.56 6.38 6.55
CA ARG A 102 -26.36 6.86 7.24
C ARG A 102 -25.11 6.15 6.72
N THR A 103 -23.95 6.76 6.95
CA THR A 103 -22.67 6.11 6.68
C THR A 103 -22.32 5.13 7.80
N PHE A 104 -22.04 3.89 7.41
CA PHE A 104 -21.47 2.83 8.25
C PHE A 104 -19.95 2.88 8.12
N THR A 105 -19.25 3.07 9.23
CA THR A 105 -17.80 3.31 9.27
C THR A 105 -17.07 2.21 10.06
N GLY A 106 -15.75 2.11 9.85
CA GLY A 106 -14.90 1.20 10.63
C GLY A 106 -14.93 -0.25 10.16
N HIS A 107 -15.46 -0.53 8.97
CA HIS A 107 -15.45 -1.89 8.41
C HIS A 107 -14.05 -2.26 7.99
N LYS A 108 -13.52 -3.33 8.57
CA LYS A 108 -12.16 -3.77 8.30
C LYS A 108 -12.10 -4.58 7.01
N TRP A 109 -11.07 -4.33 6.23
CA TRP A 109 -10.68 -5.17 5.10
C TRP A 109 -9.21 -5.54 5.21
N GLY A 110 -8.83 -6.65 4.58
CA GLY A 110 -7.44 -7.07 4.56
C GLY A 110 -7.23 -8.33 3.73
N THR A 111 -6.03 -8.43 3.16
CA THR A 111 -5.63 -9.55 2.32
C THR A 111 -5.48 -10.82 3.18
N LYS A 112 -6.32 -11.84 2.96
CA LYS A 112 -6.20 -13.14 3.63
C LYS A 112 -4.89 -13.85 3.23
N ASN A 113 -4.58 -13.81 1.94
CA ASN A 113 -3.34 -14.33 1.36
C ASN A 113 -2.49 -13.17 0.81
N PRO A 114 -1.15 -13.28 0.82
CA PRO A 114 -0.30 -12.28 0.19
C PRO A 114 -0.60 -12.12 -1.30
N ILE A 115 -0.57 -10.88 -1.76
CA ILE A 115 -0.66 -10.53 -3.17
C ILE A 115 0.75 -10.58 -3.75
N MET A 116 0.94 -11.38 -4.80
CA MET A 116 2.19 -11.42 -5.54
C MET A 116 2.29 -10.17 -6.42
N LEU A 117 3.30 -9.33 -6.19
CA LEU A 117 3.60 -8.14 -6.97
C LEU A 117 4.98 -8.28 -7.61
N ARG A 118 5.11 -7.89 -8.88
CA ARG A 118 6.42 -7.74 -9.52
C ARG A 118 6.91 -6.32 -9.31
N ASP A 119 7.68 -6.15 -8.26
CA ASP A 119 8.29 -4.88 -7.89
C ASP A 119 9.50 -4.55 -8.78
N PRO A 120 9.67 -3.30 -9.21
CA PRO A 120 10.79 -2.89 -10.05
C PRO A 120 12.15 -2.92 -9.34
N GLU A 121 12.21 -2.80 -8.01
CA GLU A 121 13.45 -2.79 -7.23
C GLU A 121 13.79 -4.17 -6.64
N PHE A 122 12.78 -4.86 -6.11
CA PHE A 122 12.95 -6.12 -5.37
C PHE A 122 12.58 -7.36 -6.19
N GLY A 123 12.01 -7.20 -7.38
CA GLY A 123 11.52 -8.31 -8.20
C GLY A 123 10.21 -8.89 -7.65
N PRO A 124 9.96 -10.21 -7.72
CA PRO A 124 8.71 -10.79 -7.24
C PRO A 124 8.63 -10.75 -5.71
N ILE A 125 7.72 -9.94 -5.17
CA ILE A 125 7.48 -9.80 -3.73
C ILE A 125 6.04 -10.20 -3.36
N ARG A 126 5.80 -10.41 -2.08
CA ARG A 126 4.51 -10.80 -1.50
C ARG A 126 4.04 -9.73 -0.54
N LEU A 127 3.07 -8.94 -0.94
CA LEU A 127 2.51 -7.87 -0.13
C LEU A 127 1.27 -8.34 0.63
N ARG A 128 1.11 -7.85 1.85
CA ARG A 128 -0.19 -7.87 2.55
C ARG A 128 -0.65 -6.45 2.76
N ALA A 129 -1.95 -6.24 2.75
CA ALA A 129 -2.52 -4.93 3.04
C ALA A 129 -3.79 -5.07 3.87
N PHE A 130 -4.04 -4.10 4.72
CA PHE A 130 -5.28 -3.99 5.46
C PHE A 130 -5.65 -2.53 5.70
N GLY A 131 -6.91 -2.33 6.07
CA GLY A 131 -7.39 -1.03 6.50
C GLY A 131 -8.87 -1.07 6.78
N THR A 132 -9.52 0.07 6.58
CA THR A 132 -10.95 0.22 6.81
C THR A 132 -11.67 0.85 5.62
N TYR A 133 -12.97 0.59 5.51
CA TYR A 133 -13.82 1.22 4.51
C TYR A 133 -15.13 1.68 5.16
N ALA A 134 -15.74 2.67 4.54
CA ALA A 134 -17.02 3.23 4.94
C ALA A 134 -18.00 3.17 3.78
N ILE A 135 -19.24 2.76 4.07
CA ILE A 135 -20.28 2.58 3.06
C ILE A 135 -21.58 3.24 3.50
N ARG A 136 -22.45 3.50 2.55
CA ARG A 136 -23.85 3.87 2.80
C ARG A 136 -24.75 3.28 1.73
N VAL A 137 -26.03 3.15 2.03
CA VAL A 137 -27.04 2.88 1.00
C VAL A 137 -27.22 4.14 0.15
N CYS A 138 -27.11 4.01 -1.16
CA CYS A 138 -27.35 5.10 -2.12
C CYS A 138 -28.60 4.85 -2.96
N ASN A 139 -28.97 3.59 -3.19
CA ASN A 139 -30.20 3.21 -3.88
C ASN A 139 -30.96 2.16 -3.02
N PRO A 140 -31.90 2.60 -2.16
CA PRO A 140 -32.60 1.72 -1.25
C PRO A 140 -33.54 0.75 -1.98
N ALA A 141 -34.04 1.10 -3.16
CA ALA A 141 -34.90 0.22 -3.95
C ALA A 141 -34.14 -1.01 -4.45
N ASP A 142 -32.95 -0.80 -5.03
CA ASP A 142 -32.13 -1.90 -5.55
C ASP A 142 -31.50 -2.69 -4.41
N PHE A 143 -31.10 -2.03 -3.32
CA PHE A 143 -30.61 -2.71 -2.11
C PHE A 143 -31.67 -3.66 -1.53
N LEU A 144 -32.93 -3.22 -1.40
CA LEU A 144 -34.01 -4.07 -0.92
C LEU A 144 -34.29 -5.27 -1.85
N ARG A 145 -34.39 -5.01 -3.16
CA ARG A 145 -34.75 -6.06 -4.14
C ARG A 145 -33.65 -7.11 -4.31
N ASN A 146 -32.39 -6.68 -4.34
CA ASN A 146 -31.28 -7.55 -4.75
C ASN A 146 -30.51 -8.15 -3.56
N ILE A 147 -30.58 -7.54 -2.37
CA ILE A 147 -29.78 -7.95 -1.21
C ILE A 147 -30.64 -8.40 -0.04
N VAL A 148 -31.58 -7.57 0.40
CA VAL A 148 -32.28 -7.79 1.68
C VAL A 148 -33.37 -8.86 1.58
N GLY A 149 -34.09 -8.91 0.44
CA GLY A 149 -35.20 -9.83 0.27
C GLY A 149 -36.31 -9.59 1.30
N THR A 150 -36.71 -10.63 2.03
CA THR A 150 -37.81 -10.58 3.01
C THR A 150 -37.36 -10.52 4.46
N ASP A 151 -36.08 -10.23 4.73
CA ASP A 151 -35.56 -10.20 6.10
C ASP A 151 -36.30 -9.15 6.96
N HIS A 152 -36.58 -9.52 8.20
CA HIS A 152 -37.14 -8.61 9.18
C HIS A 152 -36.11 -7.59 9.68
N ARG A 153 -34.84 -7.99 9.80
CA ARG A 153 -33.74 -7.12 10.24
C ARG A 153 -32.45 -7.53 9.53
N PHE A 154 -32.08 -6.76 8.52
CA PHE A 154 -30.85 -6.95 7.77
C PHE A 154 -29.72 -6.11 8.37
N THR A 155 -28.62 -6.77 8.69
CA THR A 155 -27.45 -6.18 9.32
C THR A 155 -26.27 -6.18 8.37
N LEU A 156 -25.29 -5.32 8.64
CA LEU A 156 -24.11 -5.18 7.81
C LEU A 156 -23.20 -6.43 7.80
N ASP A 157 -23.23 -7.23 8.87
CA ASP A 157 -22.41 -8.46 8.95
C ASP A 157 -22.85 -9.49 7.91
N GLU A 158 -24.11 -9.49 7.49
CA GLU A 158 -24.64 -10.43 6.48
C GLU A 158 -24.04 -10.23 5.08
N LEU A 159 -23.55 -9.01 4.79
CA LEU A 159 -22.89 -8.69 3.52
C LEU A 159 -21.37 -8.47 3.67
N GLY A 160 -20.88 -8.40 4.92
CA GLY A 160 -19.54 -7.91 5.24
C GLY A 160 -18.41 -8.68 4.55
N ASP A 161 -18.51 -10.01 4.47
CA ASP A 161 -17.48 -10.84 3.85
C ASP A 161 -17.42 -10.67 2.33
N GLN A 162 -18.57 -10.58 1.67
CA GLN A 162 -18.63 -10.35 0.22
C GLN A 162 -18.05 -8.98 -0.14
N LEU A 163 -18.39 -7.93 0.61
CA LEU A 163 -17.84 -6.59 0.38
C LEU A 163 -16.33 -6.55 0.63
N ARG A 164 -15.87 -7.22 1.69
CA ARG A 164 -14.44 -7.35 2.01
C ARG A 164 -13.67 -8.04 0.89
N ASP A 165 -14.17 -9.17 0.40
CA ASP A 165 -13.50 -9.93 -0.64
C ASP A 165 -13.47 -9.13 -1.96
N MET A 166 -14.51 -8.33 -2.25
CA MET A 166 -14.53 -7.42 -3.40
C MET A 166 -13.51 -6.28 -3.29
N VAL A 167 -13.36 -5.70 -2.10
CA VAL A 167 -12.32 -4.72 -1.80
C VAL A 167 -10.93 -5.32 -2.03
N VAL A 168 -10.67 -6.50 -1.48
CA VAL A 168 -9.38 -7.19 -1.62
C VAL A 168 -9.08 -7.51 -3.10
N ALA A 169 -10.07 -7.98 -3.85
CA ALA A 169 -9.90 -8.30 -5.27
C ALA A 169 -9.52 -7.04 -6.09
N ARG A 170 -10.23 -5.92 -5.89
CA ARG A 170 -9.94 -4.66 -6.60
C ARG A 170 -8.63 -4.03 -6.16
N PHE A 171 -8.29 -4.13 -4.89
CA PHE A 171 -7.00 -3.69 -4.39
C PHE A 171 -5.85 -4.45 -5.08
N ALA A 172 -5.95 -5.79 -5.18
CA ALA A 172 -4.94 -6.61 -5.84
C ALA A 172 -4.80 -6.31 -7.33
N ASP A 173 -5.92 -6.11 -8.02
CA ASP A 173 -5.98 -5.75 -9.44
C ASP A 173 -5.25 -4.41 -9.70
N VAL A 174 -5.60 -3.37 -8.94
CA VAL A 174 -4.96 -2.04 -9.02
C VAL A 174 -3.46 -2.11 -8.74
N LEU A 175 -3.05 -2.87 -7.72
CA LEU A 175 -1.62 -3.03 -7.43
C LEU A 175 -0.87 -3.66 -8.61
N GLY A 176 -1.42 -4.73 -9.19
CA GLY A 176 -0.82 -5.41 -10.33
C GLY A 176 -0.70 -4.53 -11.58
N GLU A 177 -1.69 -3.68 -11.83
CA GLU A 177 -1.72 -2.78 -12.99
C GLU A 177 -0.80 -1.55 -12.83
N SER A 178 -0.71 -1.01 -11.61
CA SER A 178 -0.06 0.28 -11.34
C SER A 178 1.46 0.28 -11.60
N LYS A 179 2.13 -0.87 -11.46
CA LYS A 179 3.59 -1.02 -11.52
C LYS A 179 4.36 -0.07 -10.57
N ILE A 180 3.71 0.40 -9.51
CA ILE A 180 4.31 1.28 -8.50
C ILE A 180 5.23 0.43 -7.60
N ALA A 181 6.39 0.98 -7.23
CA ALA A 181 7.30 0.31 -6.30
C ALA A 181 6.68 0.20 -4.90
N ALA A 182 7.01 -0.86 -4.16
CA ALA A 182 6.42 -1.17 -2.87
C ALA A 182 6.68 -0.08 -1.82
N LEU A 183 7.82 0.59 -1.90
CA LEU A 183 8.16 1.72 -1.03
C LEU A 183 7.30 2.94 -1.35
N ASP A 184 7.04 3.21 -2.63
CA ASP A 184 6.18 4.31 -3.06
C ASP A 184 4.71 4.05 -2.67
N LEU A 185 4.26 2.79 -2.74
CA LEU A 185 2.93 2.39 -2.25
C LEU A 185 2.78 2.69 -0.75
N ALA A 186 3.83 2.45 0.04
CA ALA A 186 3.82 2.75 1.47
C ALA A 186 3.83 4.26 1.74
N ALA A 187 4.46 5.06 0.89
CA ALA A 187 4.52 6.51 1.02
C ALA A 187 3.24 7.24 0.56
N ASN A 188 2.45 6.65 -0.35
CA ASN A 188 1.29 7.28 -0.99
C ASN A 188 -0.03 6.54 -0.72
N GLN A 189 -0.26 6.14 0.54
CA GLN A 189 -1.45 5.36 0.93
C GLN A 189 -2.76 6.13 0.76
N ASP A 190 -2.76 7.45 0.98
CA ASP A 190 -3.95 8.29 0.84
C ASP A 190 -4.39 8.42 -0.62
N GLU A 191 -3.44 8.65 -1.53
CA GLU A 191 -3.66 8.71 -2.98
C GLU A 191 -4.17 7.36 -3.49
N LEU A 192 -3.53 6.27 -3.04
CA LEU A 192 -3.94 4.90 -3.39
C LEU A 192 -5.35 4.59 -2.89
N GLY A 193 -5.69 4.99 -1.66
CA GLY A 193 -7.03 4.83 -1.09
C GLY A 193 -8.09 5.57 -1.92
N LYS A 194 -7.84 6.83 -2.29
CA LYS A 194 -8.74 7.61 -3.16
C LYS A 194 -8.90 7.00 -4.54
N PHE A 195 -7.79 6.56 -5.15
CA PHE A 195 -7.80 5.93 -6.47
C PHE A 195 -8.63 4.64 -6.47
N ILE A 196 -8.38 3.76 -5.49
CA ILE A 196 -9.12 2.49 -5.34
C ILE A 196 -10.59 2.75 -5.03
N THR A 197 -10.90 3.75 -4.18
CA THR A 197 -12.28 4.18 -3.91
C THR A 197 -13.00 4.54 -5.22
N GLY A 198 -12.37 5.30 -6.10
CA GLY A 198 -12.95 5.64 -7.41
C GLY A 198 -13.21 4.40 -8.28
N ARG A 199 -12.31 3.42 -8.25
CA ARG A 199 -12.40 2.22 -9.09
C ARG A 199 -13.45 1.21 -8.62
N ILE A 200 -13.67 1.12 -7.29
CA ILE A 200 -14.57 0.13 -6.69
C ILE A 200 -16.02 0.60 -6.58
N LYS A 201 -16.27 1.92 -6.62
CA LYS A 201 -17.63 2.50 -6.57
C LYS A 201 -18.65 1.82 -7.50
N PRO A 202 -18.34 1.52 -8.78
CA PRO A 202 -19.27 0.85 -9.68
C PRO A 202 -19.65 -0.57 -9.23
N ASP A 203 -18.74 -1.29 -8.57
CA ASP A 203 -19.04 -2.66 -8.09
C ASP A 203 -20.03 -2.62 -6.91
N PHE A 204 -19.86 -1.67 -5.98
CA PHE A 204 -20.79 -1.48 -4.85
C PHE A 204 -22.15 -0.94 -5.31
N ALA A 205 -22.17 -0.11 -6.35
CA ALA A 205 -23.40 0.46 -6.89
C ALA A 205 -24.38 -0.61 -7.39
N GLN A 206 -23.89 -1.77 -7.84
CA GLN A 206 -24.73 -2.91 -8.24
C GLN A 206 -25.58 -3.46 -7.08
N PHE A 207 -25.10 -3.28 -5.85
CA PHE A 207 -25.81 -3.65 -4.63
C PHE A 207 -26.63 -2.49 -4.05
N GLY A 208 -26.72 -1.34 -4.73
CA GLY A 208 -27.36 -0.14 -4.18
C GLY A 208 -26.55 0.53 -3.06
N LEU A 209 -25.25 0.22 -2.97
CA LEU A 209 -24.33 0.76 -1.98
C LEU A 209 -23.35 1.75 -2.63
N GLU A 210 -22.88 2.71 -1.84
CA GLU A 210 -21.77 3.58 -2.20
C GLU A 210 -20.62 3.39 -1.20
N VAL A 211 -19.40 3.21 -1.71
CA VAL A 211 -18.18 3.37 -0.91
C VAL A 211 -17.91 4.85 -0.72
N VAL A 212 -18.05 5.32 0.52
CA VAL A 212 -17.81 6.71 0.89
C VAL A 212 -16.31 6.99 0.99
N ALA A 213 -15.58 6.06 1.61
CA ALA A 213 -14.13 6.15 1.76
C ALA A 213 -13.53 4.74 1.91
N LEU A 214 -12.31 4.58 1.40
CA LEU A 214 -11.45 3.44 1.67
C LEU A 214 -10.11 3.96 2.17
N VAL A 215 -9.72 3.48 3.35
CA VAL A 215 -8.47 3.81 4.03
C VAL A 215 -7.59 2.57 4.01
N ILE A 216 -6.34 2.78 3.61
CA ILE A 216 -5.28 1.78 3.71
C ILE A 216 -4.50 2.13 4.98
N GLU A 217 -4.54 1.27 5.98
CA GLU A 217 -3.83 1.51 7.25
C GLU A 217 -2.39 1.02 7.17
N ASN A 218 -2.16 -0.08 6.44
CA ASN A 218 -0.82 -0.60 6.25
C ASN A 218 -0.71 -1.46 4.98
N VAL A 219 0.47 -1.38 4.35
CA VAL A 219 0.94 -2.32 3.34
C VAL A 219 2.21 -2.95 3.90
N SER A 220 2.12 -4.20 4.33
CA SER A 220 3.22 -4.93 4.95
C SER A 220 4.09 -5.59 3.88
N LEU A 221 5.40 -5.41 4.02
CA LEU A 221 6.41 -6.07 3.22
C LEU A 221 6.72 -7.47 3.80
N PRO A 222 7.22 -8.40 2.98
CA PRO A 222 7.71 -9.67 3.51
C PRO A 222 9.03 -9.46 4.27
N PRO A 223 9.31 -10.23 5.35
CA PRO A 223 10.48 -10.03 6.21
C PRO A 223 11.82 -10.03 5.46
N GLU A 224 11.92 -10.77 4.36
CA GLU A 224 13.13 -10.84 3.55
C GLU A 224 13.42 -9.51 2.83
N VAL A 225 12.37 -8.81 2.40
CA VAL A 225 12.48 -7.49 1.77
C VAL A 225 12.81 -6.43 2.82
N GLU A 226 12.16 -6.48 3.99
CA GLU A 226 12.49 -5.61 5.13
C GLU A 226 13.97 -5.76 5.53
N ALA A 227 14.46 -6.99 5.68
CA ALA A 227 15.86 -7.26 5.99
C ALA A 227 16.82 -6.76 4.89
N ALA A 228 16.43 -6.86 3.61
CA ALA A 228 17.21 -6.34 2.50
C ALA A 228 17.28 -4.80 2.52
N ILE A 229 16.17 -4.13 2.84
CA ILE A 229 16.10 -2.68 3.02
C ILE A 229 16.97 -2.24 4.20
N ASP A 230 16.88 -2.90 5.35
CA ASP A 230 17.67 -2.59 6.53
C ASP A 230 19.17 -2.78 6.26
N LYS A 231 19.55 -3.83 5.54
CA LYS A 231 20.93 -4.06 5.12
C LYS A 231 21.41 -2.98 4.16
N ARG A 232 20.59 -2.57 3.19
CA ARG A 232 20.95 -1.50 2.24
C ARG A 232 21.08 -0.15 2.94
N THR A 233 20.15 0.16 3.84
CA THR A 233 20.14 1.38 4.64
C THR A 233 21.34 1.43 5.58
N SER A 234 21.64 0.34 6.29
CA SER A 234 22.84 0.25 7.13
C SER A 234 24.12 0.45 6.31
N MET A 235 24.25 -0.17 5.14
CA MET A 235 25.40 0.08 4.24
C MET A 235 25.49 1.54 3.77
N GLY A 236 24.35 2.17 3.46
CA GLY A 236 24.28 3.56 3.01
C GLY A 236 24.57 4.59 4.11
N VAL A 237 24.02 4.40 5.32
CA VAL A 237 24.30 5.21 6.51
C VAL A 237 25.75 5.07 6.94
N ILE A 238 26.29 3.85 6.82
CA ILE A 238 27.66 3.58 7.21
C ILE A 238 28.63 4.35 6.32
N GLY A 239 28.34 4.58 5.02
CA GLY A 239 29.01 5.52 4.10
C GLY A 239 30.53 5.35 3.89
N ASN A 240 31.16 4.56 4.75
CA ASN A 240 32.57 4.39 4.98
C ASN A 240 32.78 2.89 5.16
N LEU A 241 33.39 2.26 4.16
CA LEU A 241 33.64 0.82 4.11
C LEU A 241 34.38 0.30 5.35
N GLY A 242 35.20 1.15 6.01
CA GLY A 242 35.87 0.81 7.27
C GLY A 242 34.88 0.55 8.41
N ALA A 243 33.87 1.42 8.56
CA ALA A 243 32.83 1.26 9.58
C ALA A 243 31.92 0.04 9.32
N TYR A 244 31.73 -0.38 8.05
CA TYR A 244 30.99 -1.61 7.74
C TYR A 244 31.76 -2.86 8.16
N SER A 245 33.07 -2.88 7.89
CA SER A 245 33.93 -3.98 8.33
C SER A 245 33.99 -4.09 9.86
N GLN A 246 34.03 -2.94 10.56
CA GLN A 246 33.93 -2.88 12.02
C GLN A 246 32.54 -3.30 12.53
N TYR A 247 31.45 -2.88 11.87
CA TYR A 247 30.08 -3.28 12.24
C TYR A 247 29.87 -4.78 12.07
N GLN A 248 30.32 -5.37 10.95
CA GLN A 248 30.31 -6.81 10.71
C GLN A 248 31.13 -7.56 11.77
N ALA A 249 32.33 -7.06 12.10
CA ALA A 249 33.16 -7.63 13.16
C ALA A 249 32.47 -7.55 14.53
N ALA A 250 31.80 -6.44 14.85
CA ALA A 250 31.05 -6.27 16.09
C ALA A 250 29.85 -7.22 16.16
N ASN A 251 29.08 -7.35 15.08
CA ASN A 251 27.95 -8.29 15.00
C ASN A 251 28.42 -9.76 15.13
N ALA A 252 29.55 -10.10 14.51
CA ALA A 252 30.16 -11.42 14.64
C ALA A 252 30.63 -11.70 16.08
N MET A 253 31.21 -10.71 16.76
CA MET A 253 31.57 -10.82 18.19
C MET A 253 30.34 -10.95 19.08
N GLU A 254 29.26 -10.21 18.82
CA GLU A 254 28.01 -10.30 19.57
C GLU A 254 27.35 -11.68 19.41
N GLN A 255 27.31 -12.22 18.19
CA GLN A 255 26.79 -13.57 17.94
C GLN A 255 27.66 -14.66 18.56
N ALA A 256 28.99 -14.49 18.56
CA ALA A 256 29.92 -15.39 19.26
C ALA A 256 29.74 -15.33 20.79
N ALA A 257 29.48 -14.14 21.35
CA ALA A 257 29.19 -13.96 22.77
C ALA A 257 27.82 -14.52 23.19
N LYS A 258 26.83 -14.49 22.29
CA LYS A 258 25.51 -15.12 22.48
C LYS A 258 25.55 -16.65 22.34
N ASN A 259 26.54 -17.21 21.65
CA ASN A 259 26.75 -18.67 21.48
C ASN A 259 28.17 -19.12 21.93
N PRO A 260 28.52 -18.98 23.22
CA PRO A 260 29.88 -19.20 23.71
C PRO A 260 30.33 -20.68 23.69
N GLY A 261 29.42 -21.63 23.40
CA GLY A 261 29.71 -23.06 23.30
C GLY A 261 29.78 -23.64 21.87
N GLY A 262 29.62 -22.82 20.82
CA GLY A 262 29.66 -23.28 19.45
C GLY A 262 31.09 -23.55 18.96
N THR A 263 31.33 -24.72 18.36
CA THR A 263 32.64 -25.17 17.81
C THR A 263 33.28 -24.21 16.79
N ALA A 264 32.55 -23.20 16.28
CA ALA A 264 33.08 -22.12 15.46
C ALA A 264 33.87 -21.04 16.23
N ALA A 265 33.62 -20.87 17.54
CA ALA A 265 34.30 -19.86 18.36
C ALA A 265 35.77 -20.22 18.65
N GLY A 266 36.08 -21.52 18.75
CA GLY A 266 37.44 -22.01 19.03
C GLY A 266 38.40 -21.85 17.85
N GLY A 267 37.94 -22.13 16.62
CA GLY A 267 38.81 -22.11 15.43
C GLY A 267 38.99 -20.71 14.82
N MET A 268 37.95 -19.88 14.84
CA MET A 268 37.95 -18.57 14.19
C MET A 268 38.49 -17.44 15.11
N GLY A 269 38.26 -17.55 16.43
CA GLY A 269 38.78 -16.60 17.43
C GLY A 269 40.31 -16.68 17.59
N LEU A 270 40.88 -17.89 17.52
CA LEU A 270 42.35 -18.08 17.53
C LEU A 270 43.00 -17.64 16.21
N GLY A 271 42.36 -17.90 15.06
CA GLY A 271 42.85 -17.47 13.74
C GLY A 271 42.87 -15.95 13.57
N MET A 272 41.82 -15.25 14.02
CA MET A 272 41.80 -13.78 14.04
C MET A 272 42.70 -13.18 15.12
N GLY A 273 42.84 -13.83 16.28
CA GLY A 273 43.76 -13.41 17.34
C GLY A 273 45.23 -13.45 16.87
N PHE A 274 45.61 -14.46 16.10
CA PHE A 274 46.94 -14.55 15.49
C PHE A 274 47.16 -13.52 14.37
N ALA A 275 46.15 -13.26 13.52
CA ALA A 275 46.27 -12.25 12.46
C ALA A 275 46.40 -10.83 13.05
N MET A 276 45.65 -10.52 14.11
CA MET A 276 45.68 -9.22 14.78
C MET A 276 46.96 -9.04 15.62
N ALA A 277 47.46 -10.11 16.26
CA ALA A 277 48.75 -10.10 16.97
C ALA A 277 49.92 -9.89 16.01
N ASN A 278 49.87 -10.48 14.81
CA ASN A 278 50.92 -10.31 13.80
C ASN A 278 50.94 -8.89 13.21
N GLN A 279 49.75 -8.27 13.05
CA GLN A 279 49.63 -6.88 12.62
C GLN A 279 50.05 -5.89 13.71
N MET A 280 49.80 -6.21 14.99
CA MET A 280 50.24 -5.40 16.12
C MET A 280 51.76 -5.51 16.37
N ALA A 281 52.35 -6.70 16.17
CA ALA A 281 53.80 -6.91 16.25
C ALA A 281 54.55 -6.15 15.14
N GLN A 282 53.97 -6.01 13.94
CA GLN A 282 54.54 -5.18 12.87
C GLN A 282 54.39 -3.68 13.12
N SER A 283 53.35 -3.24 13.85
CA SER A 283 53.19 -1.83 14.23
C SER A 283 54.13 -1.39 15.38
N ALA A 284 54.63 -2.33 16.19
CA ALA A 284 55.57 -2.03 17.28
C ALA A 284 57.04 -1.91 16.82
N ALA A 285 57.38 -2.38 15.61
CA ALA A 285 58.75 -2.37 15.08
C ALA A 285 59.09 -1.16 14.18
N ALA A 286 58.13 -0.27 13.90
CA ALA A 286 58.31 0.90 13.02
C ALA A 286 58.20 2.26 13.75
N GLY A 287 58.50 2.28 15.04
CA GLY A 287 58.42 3.46 15.91
C GLY A 287 59.67 4.34 15.92
N GLN A 288 60.18 4.77 14.76
CA GLN A 288 61.05 5.96 14.73
C GLN A 288 60.99 6.62 13.35
N ASN A 289 60.62 7.90 13.38
CA ASN A 289 60.67 8.86 12.27
C ASN A 289 59.42 8.92 11.35
N ARG A 290 58.48 9.82 11.68
CA ARG A 290 58.18 11.05 10.92
C ARG A 290 56.92 11.75 11.41
N THR A 291 57.10 13.02 11.75
CA THR A 291 56.08 14.07 11.83
C THR A 291 55.63 14.45 10.41
N GLY A 292 54.32 14.62 10.20
CA GLY A 292 53.77 15.11 8.94
C GLY A 292 52.31 14.73 8.75
N ALA A 293 51.41 15.58 9.24
CA ALA A 293 49.97 15.49 8.98
C ALA A 293 49.69 15.79 7.49
N ALA A 294 49.05 14.85 6.79
CA ALA A 294 48.45 15.06 5.48
C ALA A 294 46.91 15.00 5.60
N PRO A 295 46.15 15.80 4.85
CA PRO A 295 44.69 15.83 4.92
C PRO A 295 44.06 14.54 4.36
N PRO A 296 42.82 14.21 4.73
CA PRO A 296 42.13 12.99 4.26
C PRO A 296 41.80 13.07 2.76
N PRO A 297 41.82 11.94 2.03
CA PRO A 297 41.61 11.91 0.57
C PRO A 297 40.14 12.12 0.20
N LEU A 298 39.92 12.89 -0.88
CA LEU A 298 38.62 13.12 -1.53
C LEU A 298 38.11 11.84 -2.24
N PRO A 299 36.78 11.67 -2.39
CA PRO A 299 36.19 10.49 -2.98
C PRO A 299 36.29 10.47 -4.52
N TYR A 300 36.68 9.31 -5.05
CA TYR A 300 36.65 8.85 -6.46
C TYR A 300 37.43 9.67 -7.50
N ALA A 301 38.77 9.66 -7.40
CA ALA A 301 39.59 9.78 -8.60
C ALA A 301 39.41 8.50 -9.45
N ALA A 302 39.26 8.66 -10.78
CA ALA A 302 39.21 7.52 -11.69
C ALA A 302 40.46 6.64 -11.50
N ALA A 303 40.24 5.36 -11.21
CA ALA A 303 41.29 4.38 -11.03
C ALA A 303 41.66 3.75 -12.38
N TYR A 304 42.89 3.93 -12.82
CA TYR A 304 43.42 3.39 -14.07
C TYR A 304 44.30 2.17 -13.82
N HIS A 305 44.23 1.20 -14.71
CA HIS A 305 45.18 0.11 -14.81
C HIS A 305 45.96 0.23 -16.12
N ILE A 306 47.27 -0.02 -16.09
CA ILE A 306 48.15 0.04 -17.26
C ILE A 306 48.85 -1.30 -17.47
N ALA A 307 49.21 -1.63 -18.71
CA ALA A 307 49.99 -2.82 -19.03
C ALA A 307 51.46 -2.45 -19.28
N VAL A 308 52.34 -2.74 -18.32
CA VAL A 308 53.78 -2.48 -18.41
C VAL A 308 54.52 -3.81 -18.37
N GLY A 309 55.32 -4.11 -19.41
CA GLY A 309 56.07 -5.36 -19.50
C GLY A 309 55.21 -6.63 -19.49
N GLY A 310 53.99 -6.56 -20.06
CA GLY A 310 53.03 -7.67 -20.08
C GLY A 310 52.31 -7.93 -18.75
N LYS A 311 52.52 -7.09 -17.74
CA LYS A 311 51.84 -7.18 -16.44
C LYS A 311 50.92 -5.97 -16.22
N GLN A 312 49.77 -6.24 -15.62
CA GLN A 312 48.84 -5.20 -15.18
C GLN A 312 49.40 -4.51 -13.93
N VAL A 313 49.41 -3.17 -13.95
CA VAL A 313 49.82 -2.29 -12.84
C VAL A 313 48.69 -1.33 -12.55
N GLY A 314 48.22 -1.29 -11.30
CA GLY A 314 47.18 -0.37 -10.82
C GLY A 314 46.42 -0.92 -9.61
N PRO A 315 45.44 -0.18 -9.06
CA PRO A 315 44.89 1.08 -9.58
C PRO A 315 45.84 2.28 -9.41
N LEU A 316 45.91 3.15 -10.42
CA LEU A 316 46.69 4.39 -10.45
C LEU A 316 45.75 5.58 -10.59
N ASP A 317 46.08 6.70 -9.96
CA ASP A 317 45.40 7.99 -10.19
C ASP A 317 46.10 8.80 -11.30
N MET A 318 45.54 9.96 -11.64
CA MET A 318 46.09 10.82 -12.70
C MET A 318 47.52 11.30 -12.39
N ALA A 319 47.83 11.56 -11.12
CA ALA A 319 49.16 12.00 -10.68
C ALA A 319 50.20 10.88 -10.87
N ALA A 320 49.86 9.64 -10.51
CA ALA A 320 50.72 8.48 -10.72
C ALA A 320 50.91 8.19 -12.22
N LEU A 321 49.89 8.40 -13.07
CA LEU A 321 50.04 8.28 -14.51
C LEU A 321 51.02 9.32 -15.08
N GLN A 322 50.91 10.59 -14.65
CA GLN A 322 51.86 11.65 -15.02
C GLN A 322 53.31 11.30 -14.65
N GLN A 323 53.52 10.78 -13.43
CA GLN A 323 54.84 10.34 -12.99
C GLN A 323 55.40 9.20 -13.86
N LYS A 324 54.55 8.24 -14.25
CA LYS A 324 54.97 7.13 -15.12
C LYS A 324 55.25 7.56 -16.56
N VAL A 325 54.56 8.58 -17.06
CA VAL A 325 54.90 9.22 -18.33
C VAL A 325 56.26 9.92 -18.24
N ALA A 326 56.49 10.68 -17.17
CA ALA A 326 57.77 11.35 -16.94
C ALA A 326 58.94 10.36 -16.74
N ALA A 327 58.67 9.19 -16.15
CA ALA A 327 59.64 8.10 -15.99
C ALA A 327 59.85 7.26 -17.27
N GLY A 328 59.09 7.50 -18.35
CA GLY A 328 59.15 6.72 -19.58
C GLY A 328 58.57 5.30 -19.48
N GLU A 329 57.95 4.95 -18.36
CA GLU A 329 57.29 3.65 -18.13
C GLU A 329 55.92 3.56 -18.81
N LEU A 330 55.30 4.72 -19.08
CA LEU A 330 54.01 4.84 -19.74
C LEU A 330 54.19 5.67 -21.02
N THR A 331 53.91 5.06 -22.16
CA THR A 331 53.98 5.67 -23.48
C THR A 331 52.59 5.83 -24.09
N ALA A 332 52.48 6.61 -25.15
CA ALA A 332 51.23 6.79 -25.90
C ALA A 332 50.59 5.46 -26.37
N ALA A 333 51.41 4.43 -26.59
CA ALA A 333 50.99 3.10 -27.01
C ALA A 333 50.68 2.13 -25.86
N THR A 334 50.99 2.48 -24.60
CA THR A 334 50.75 1.63 -23.44
C THR A 334 49.24 1.37 -23.28
N LEU A 335 48.84 0.11 -23.12
CA LEU A 335 47.43 -0.23 -22.93
C LEU A 335 46.95 0.21 -21.54
N VAL A 336 45.83 0.92 -21.51
CA VAL A 336 45.18 1.42 -20.31
C VAL A 336 43.74 0.91 -20.26
N TRP A 337 43.24 0.66 -19.06
CA TRP A 337 41.85 0.33 -18.80
C TRP A 337 41.37 1.03 -17.53
N LYS A 338 40.12 1.49 -17.53
CA LYS A 338 39.41 1.98 -16.34
C LYS A 338 38.01 1.39 -16.29
N GLN A 339 37.41 1.38 -15.11
CA GLN A 339 36.03 0.96 -14.93
C GLN A 339 35.09 1.75 -15.88
N GLY A 340 34.32 1.03 -16.69
CA GLY A 340 33.45 1.59 -17.73
C GLY A 340 33.99 1.49 -19.16
N MET A 341 35.24 1.05 -19.36
CA MET A 341 35.77 0.75 -20.69
C MET A 341 35.45 -0.69 -21.13
N ALA A 342 35.06 -0.86 -22.40
CA ALA A 342 34.76 -2.17 -22.98
C ALA A 342 36.00 -3.06 -23.15
N GLN A 343 37.16 -2.47 -23.48
CA GLN A 343 38.42 -3.18 -23.62
C GLN A 343 39.63 -2.31 -23.25
N TRP A 344 40.78 -2.96 -23.04
CA TRP A 344 42.08 -2.30 -22.95
C TRP A 344 42.34 -1.47 -24.21
N THR A 345 42.69 -0.21 -24.01
CA THR A 345 42.81 0.78 -25.10
C THR A 345 44.15 1.50 -24.98
N PRO A 346 44.89 1.77 -26.09
CA PRO A 346 46.13 2.55 -26.04
C PRO A 346 45.92 3.91 -25.36
N ALA A 347 46.87 4.33 -24.51
CA ALA A 347 46.74 5.53 -23.68
C ALA A 347 46.37 6.80 -24.47
N GLN A 348 46.92 6.97 -25.67
CA GLN A 348 46.62 8.10 -26.57
C GLN A 348 45.17 8.14 -27.06
N ASN A 349 44.50 6.99 -27.13
CA ASN A 349 43.11 6.86 -27.59
C ASN A 349 42.11 7.07 -26.45
N VAL A 350 42.59 7.21 -25.23
CA VAL A 350 41.79 7.56 -24.06
C VAL A 350 41.76 9.09 -23.97
N ALA A 351 40.61 9.70 -24.26
CA ALA A 351 40.48 11.15 -24.43
C ALA A 351 41.04 11.97 -23.24
N GLU A 352 40.87 11.49 -22.01
CA GLU A 352 41.34 12.17 -20.80
C GLU A 352 42.86 12.01 -20.53
N LEU A 353 43.52 11.05 -21.20
CA LEU A 353 44.96 10.80 -21.09
C LEU A 353 45.77 11.37 -22.26
N ALA A 354 45.11 11.70 -23.38
CA ALA A 354 45.77 12.22 -24.57
C ALA A 354 46.64 13.47 -24.27
N ALA A 355 46.19 14.33 -23.37
CA ALA A 355 46.92 15.54 -22.96
C ALA A 355 48.25 15.26 -22.25
N LEU A 356 48.42 14.06 -21.66
CA LEU A 356 49.67 13.68 -20.99
C LEU A 356 50.83 13.46 -21.97
N PHE A 357 50.53 13.26 -23.27
CA PHE A 357 51.52 12.98 -24.30
C PHE A 357 51.70 14.13 -25.31
N ALA A 358 51.02 15.26 -25.11
CA ALA A 358 51.18 16.42 -25.96
C ALA A 358 52.55 17.08 -25.72
N ALA A 359 53.39 17.10 -26.75
CA ALA A 359 54.70 17.74 -26.71
C ALA A 359 54.59 19.27 -26.54
N ALA A 360 55.64 19.86 -25.95
CA ALA A 360 55.83 21.27 -25.59
C ALA A 360 55.33 22.32 -26.61
N PRO A 361 54.98 23.55 -26.17
CA PRO A 361 54.53 24.63 -27.06
C PRO A 361 55.59 24.97 -28.13
N PRO A 362 55.17 25.39 -29.33
CA PRO A 362 56.08 25.76 -30.41
C PRO A 362 56.99 26.95 -30.01
N PRO A 363 58.22 27.03 -30.54
CA PRO A 363 59.16 28.09 -30.21
C PRO A 363 58.61 29.48 -30.59
N LEU A 364 58.89 30.48 -29.75
CA LEU A 364 58.50 31.86 -29.98
C LEU A 364 59.08 32.38 -31.30
N PRO A 365 58.31 33.17 -32.08
CA PRO A 365 58.78 33.76 -33.33
C PRO A 365 59.97 34.70 -33.10
N PRO A 366 60.91 34.82 -34.06
CA PRO A 366 62.09 35.67 -33.92
C PRO A 366 61.67 37.13 -33.73
N GLN A 367 62.21 37.78 -32.70
CA GLN A 367 62.11 39.22 -32.55
C GLN A 367 63.07 39.89 -33.55
N THR A 368 62.53 40.87 -34.27
CA THR A 368 63.18 41.65 -35.34
C THR A 368 64.45 42.36 -34.92
#